data_AF-A0AAD9ZMD5-F1
#
_entry.id   AF-A0AAD9ZMD5-F1
#
_cell.length_a   1.000
_cell.length_b   1.000
_cell.length_c   1.000
_cell.angle_alpha   90.00
_cell.angle_beta   90.00
_cell.angle_gamma   90.00
#
_symmetry.space_group_name_H-M   'P 1'
#
loop_
_entity.id
_entity.type
_entity.pdbx_description
1 polymer ?
#
loop_
_entity_poly.entity_id
_entity_poly.type
_entity_poly.pdbx_seq_one_letter_code
_entity_poly.pdbx_strand_id
1 'polypeptide(L)'
;MLACHDWGPQTSKYVPNLFNKSIRVLCNANTSEGFNPSKDVTLPGLYLRTGKLRGLLGGLSPFHRLILAFFADGEHGYIRSLLFHHLKNNQDRDIQIYEYLPKGVSYKSMMRKSKFCLCPSGYEVGSPRIVEAIYAGCVPVIIKDGYVPPFSDVLNWKTFSVKVEVKEIYLI
;
A
#
# COMPACT_ATOMS: atom_id res chain seq x y z
N MET A 1 -1.49 20.94 -8.96
CA MET A 1 -1.94 20.80 -7.55
C MET A 1 -1.22 19.62 -6.91
N LEU A 2 -0.84 19.71 -5.63
CA LEU A 2 -0.31 18.57 -4.87
C LEU A 2 -1.23 18.29 -3.69
N ALA A 3 -1.66 17.03 -3.51
CA ALA A 3 -2.46 16.61 -2.36
C ALA A 3 -2.27 15.14 -2.01
N CYS A 4 -2.15 14.84 -0.72
CA CYS A 4 -1.93 13.46 -0.23
C CYS A 4 -3.03 12.93 0.68
N HIS A 5 -4.19 13.56 0.62
CA HIS A 5 -5.34 13.24 1.44
C HIS A 5 -6.58 13.14 0.53
N ASP A 6 -7.64 12.51 1.01
CA ASP A 6 -8.87 12.16 0.26
C ASP A 6 -9.58 13.34 -0.42
N TRP A 7 -9.52 14.54 0.15
CA TRP A 7 -10.04 15.77 -0.42
C TRP A 7 -9.33 16.19 -1.72
N GLY A 8 -8.11 15.72 -1.98
CA GLY A 8 -7.32 16.13 -3.15
C GLY A 8 -8.05 15.89 -4.48
N PRO A 9 -8.44 14.65 -4.79
CA PRO A 9 -9.32 14.34 -5.92
C PRO A 9 -10.58 15.21 -5.96
N GLN A 10 -11.30 15.33 -4.84
CA GLN A 10 -12.57 16.07 -4.77
C GLN A 10 -12.39 17.57 -5.05
N THR A 11 -11.53 18.25 -4.31
CA THR A 11 -11.23 19.69 -4.49
C THR A 11 -10.75 19.97 -5.90
N SER A 12 -9.93 19.09 -6.48
CA SER A 12 -9.45 19.29 -7.86
C SER A 12 -10.59 19.23 -8.88
N LYS A 13 -11.61 18.40 -8.63
CA LYS A 13 -12.78 18.21 -9.50
C LYS A 13 -13.74 19.41 -9.48
N TYR A 14 -13.86 20.11 -8.35
CA TYR A 14 -14.69 21.31 -8.23
C TYR A 14 -14.18 22.50 -9.05
N VAL A 15 -12.90 22.52 -9.46
CA VAL A 15 -12.32 23.58 -10.26
C VAL A 15 -12.00 23.03 -11.66
N PRO A 16 -12.85 23.25 -12.68
CA PRO A 16 -12.72 22.58 -13.99
C PRO A 16 -11.37 22.81 -14.69
N ASN A 17 -10.80 24.01 -14.58
CA ASN A 17 -9.49 24.30 -15.15
C ASN A 17 -8.37 23.49 -14.45
N LEU A 18 -8.47 23.30 -13.13
CA LEU A 18 -7.52 22.49 -12.37
C LEU A 18 -7.68 21.02 -12.71
N PHE A 19 -8.92 20.52 -12.78
CA PHE A 19 -9.20 19.13 -13.15
C PHE A 19 -8.73 18.81 -14.57
N ASN A 20 -9.02 19.67 -15.56
CA ASN A 20 -8.82 19.34 -16.97
C ASN A 20 -7.44 19.76 -17.51
N LYS A 21 -6.92 20.91 -17.10
CA LYS A 21 -5.76 21.56 -17.74
C LYS A 21 -4.50 21.59 -16.88
N SER A 22 -4.50 20.98 -15.70
CA SER A 22 -3.33 20.92 -14.83
C SER A 22 -2.86 19.50 -14.58
N ILE A 23 -1.58 19.35 -14.28
CA ILE A 23 -1.01 18.14 -13.70
C ILE A 23 -1.35 18.13 -12.21
N ARG A 24 -2.03 17.06 -11.76
CA ARG A 24 -2.28 16.82 -10.34
C ARG A 24 -1.31 15.78 -9.82
N VAL A 25 -0.69 16.09 -8.70
CA VAL A 25 0.24 15.21 -7.99
C VAL A 25 -0.50 14.68 -6.77
N LEU A 26 -0.92 13.42 -6.79
CA LEU A 26 -1.86 12.85 -5.81
C LEU A 26 -1.30 11.61 -5.13
N CYS A 27 -1.39 11.52 -3.79
CA CYS A 27 -1.17 10.22 -3.13
C CYS A 27 -2.34 9.26 -3.36
N ASN A 28 -3.57 9.79 -3.45
CA ASN A 28 -4.75 9.00 -3.78
C ASN A 28 -4.92 8.88 -5.30
N ALA A 29 -4.05 8.09 -5.92
CA ALA A 29 -4.02 7.89 -7.36
C ALA A 29 -5.02 6.81 -7.79
N ASN A 30 -6.31 7.13 -7.72
CA ASN A 30 -7.40 6.22 -8.06
C ASN A 30 -8.06 6.59 -9.40
N THR A 31 -8.00 5.71 -10.40
CA THR A 31 -8.61 5.95 -11.70
C THR A 31 -10.13 6.06 -11.64
N SER A 32 -10.80 5.39 -10.69
CA SER A 32 -12.26 5.50 -10.54
C SER A 32 -12.71 6.84 -9.97
N GLU A 33 -11.81 7.60 -9.33
CA GLU A 33 -12.05 8.95 -8.82
C GLU A 33 -11.57 10.04 -9.79
N GLY A 34 -11.22 9.64 -11.02
CA GLY A 34 -10.83 10.54 -12.08
C GLY A 34 -9.34 10.86 -12.12
N PHE A 35 -8.46 10.12 -11.43
CA PHE A 35 -7.02 10.16 -11.69
C PHE A 35 -6.74 9.71 -13.12
N ASN A 36 -5.98 10.49 -13.89
CA ASN A 36 -5.62 10.17 -15.27
C ASN A 36 -4.12 9.85 -15.36
N PRO A 37 -3.71 8.57 -15.53
CA PRO A 37 -2.30 8.18 -15.59
C PRO A 37 -1.49 8.85 -16.71
N SER A 38 -2.16 9.33 -17.77
CA SER A 38 -1.51 9.99 -18.90
C SER A 38 -1.25 11.49 -18.65
N LYS A 39 -1.69 12.04 -17.51
CA LYS A 39 -1.59 13.47 -17.18
C LYS A 39 -1.18 13.73 -15.73
N ASP A 40 -1.76 12.98 -14.80
CA ASP A 40 -1.54 13.11 -13.36
C ASP A 40 -0.38 12.23 -12.89
N VAL A 41 0.19 12.57 -11.73
CA VAL A 41 1.36 11.90 -11.17
C VAL A 41 1.02 11.34 -9.80
N THR A 42 1.32 10.06 -9.57
CA THR A 42 1.19 9.44 -8.26
C THR A 42 2.33 9.88 -7.35
N LEU A 43 2.01 10.43 -6.18
CA LEU A 43 2.98 10.76 -5.14
C LEU A 43 3.05 9.60 -4.13
N PRO A 44 4.20 8.94 -3.95
CA PRO A 44 4.33 7.90 -2.92
C PRO A 44 4.15 8.51 -1.52
N GLY A 45 3.23 7.92 -0.74
CA GLY A 45 3.11 8.23 0.69
C GLY A 45 4.36 7.76 1.44
N LEU A 46 4.98 8.65 2.21
CA LEU A 46 6.16 8.34 3.02
C LEU A 46 5.87 8.57 4.50
N TYR A 47 6.15 7.57 5.32
CA TYR A 47 6.06 7.68 6.78
C TYR A 47 7.45 7.78 7.41
N LEU A 48 7.93 9.02 7.59
CA LEU A 48 9.26 9.32 8.11
C LEU A 48 9.18 9.92 9.52
N ARG A 49 9.18 9.07 10.56
CA ARG A 49 9.10 9.54 11.96
C ARG A 49 10.18 10.56 12.35
N THR A 50 11.39 10.44 11.81
CA THR A 50 12.54 11.29 12.16
C THR A 50 12.94 12.26 11.05
N GLY A 51 12.21 12.27 9.92
CA GLY A 51 12.60 12.99 8.71
C GLY A 51 13.87 12.46 8.01
N LYS A 52 14.50 11.41 8.54
CA LYS A 52 15.73 10.82 8.00
C LYS A 52 15.46 9.45 7.39
N LEU A 53 16.16 9.14 6.30
CA LEU A 53 16.09 7.83 5.62
C LEU A 53 16.95 6.74 6.29
N ARG A 54 17.84 7.13 7.21
CA ARG A 54 18.77 6.22 7.87
C ARG A 54 18.02 5.13 8.65
N GLY A 55 18.34 3.87 8.36
CA GLY A 55 17.76 2.72 9.05
C GLY A 55 16.35 2.33 8.60
N LEU A 56 15.83 2.94 7.52
CA LEU A 56 14.59 2.48 6.88
C LEU A 56 14.83 1.25 6.00
N LEU A 57 15.88 1.31 5.19
CA LEU A 57 16.26 0.24 4.28
C LEU A 57 16.75 -1.00 5.04
N GLY A 58 16.48 -2.16 4.45
CA GLY A 58 17.02 -3.45 4.86
C GLY A 58 15.94 -4.44 5.27
N GLY A 59 16.37 -5.67 5.53
CA GLY A 59 15.53 -6.79 5.89
C GLY A 59 16.37 -8.05 5.87
N LEU A 60 15.79 -9.18 6.27
CA LEU A 60 16.50 -10.45 6.14
C LEU A 60 16.63 -10.82 4.66
N SER A 61 17.64 -11.62 4.31
CA SER A 61 17.72 -12.17 2.96
C SER A 61 16.48 -13.06 2.69
N PRO A 62 16.08 -13.26 1.43
CA PRO A 62 14.87 -14.03 1.10
C PRO A 62 14.81 -15.42 1.77
N PHE A 63 15.95 -16.09 1.94
CA PHE A 63 16.05 -17.40 2.59
C PHE A 63 15.85 -17.38 4.11
N HIS A 64 16.10 -16.25 4.77
CA HIS A 64 15.97 -16.11 6.22
C HIS A 64 14.63 -15.47 6.64
N ARG A 65 13.75 -15.16 5.70
CA ARG A 65 12.40 -14.65 5.98
C ARG A 65 11.47 -15.82 6.29
N LEU A 66 11.08 -15.92 7.57
CA LEU A 66 10.27 -17.02 8.10
C LEU A 66 8.76 -16.78 7.96
N ILE A 67 8.33 -15.53 7.77
CA ILE A 67 6.92 -15.19 7.59
C ILE A 67 6.64 -15.15 6.08
N LEU A 68 5.63 -15.88 5.61
CA LEU A 68 5.25 -15.83 4.19
C LEU A 68 4.63 -14.48 3.87
N ALA A 69 3.52 -14.14 4.54
CA ALA A 69 2.79 -12.89 4.30
C ALA A 69 2.49 -12.16 5.60
N PHE A 70 2.55 -10.83 5.59
CA PHE A 70 2.28 -10.01 6.76
C PHE A 70 1.40 -8.79 6.48
N PHE A 71 0.49 -8.51 7.41
CA PHE A 71 -0.28 -7.28 7.48
C PHE A 71 -0.56 -6.88 8.93
N ALA A 72 -0.33 -5.62 9.31
CA ALA A 72 -0.83 -5.09 10.58
C ALA A 72 -1.33 -3.64 10.51
N ASP A 73 -2.64 -3.42 10.60
CA ASP A 73 -3.26 -2.09 10.54
C ASP A 73 -4.71 -2.15 11.05
N GLY A 74 -5.34 -1.00 11.30
CA GLY A 74 -6.75 -0.95 11.66
C GLY A 74 -7.67 -1.43 10.54
N GLU A 75 -8.82 -2.00 10.93
CA GLU A 75 -9.91 -2.38 10.02
C GLU A 75 -10.64 -1.13 9.50
N HIS A 76 -10.04 -0.49 8.50
CA HIS A 76 -10.56 0.72 7.87
C HIS A 76 -10.78 0.47 6.38
N GLY A 77 -12.01 0.62 5.92
CA GLY A 77 -12.39 0.41 4.52
C GLY A 77 -12.69 -1.06 4.16
N TYR A 78 -13.48 -1.21 3.11
CA TYR A 78 -14.08 -2.49 2.71
C TYR A 78 -13.07 -3.62 2.47
N ILE A 79 -11.96 -3.32 1.78
CA ILE A 79 -10.93 -4.32 1.45
C ILE A 79 -10.27 -4.87 2.72
N ARG A 80 -10.03 -4.03 3.74
CA ARG A 80 -9.46 -4.50 5.01
C ARG A 80 -10.45 -5.35 5.79
N SER A 81 -11.73 -4.99 5.79
CA SER A 81 -12.78 -5.81 6.42
C SER A 81 -12.86 -7.19 5.77
N LEU A 82 -12.83 -7.28 4.43
CA LEU A 82 -12.74 -8.56 3.74
C LEU A 82 -11.49 -9.35 4.14
N LEU A 83 -10.33 -8.68 4.17
CA LEU A 83 -9.07 -9.31 4.53
C LEU A 83 -9.11 -9.89 5.95
N PHE A 84 -9.60 -9.12 6.93
CA PHE A 84 -9.73 -9.59 8.31
C PHE A 84 -10.76 -10.71 8.44
N HIS A 85 -11.91 -10.60 7.76
CA HIS A 85 -12.93 -11.64 7.79
C HIS A 85 -12.39 -12.99 7.29
N HIS A 86 -11.58 -12.99 6.21
CA HIS A 86 -11.06 -14.22 5.63
C HIS A 86 -9.79 -14.75 6.31
N LEU A 87 -8.89 -13.88 6.75
CA LEU A 87 -7.53 -14.28 7.11
C LEU A 87 -7.18 -14.08 8.59
N LYS A 88 -7.95 -13.31 9.38
CA LYS A 88 -7.63 -13.06 10.80
C LYS A 88 -7.63 -14.34 11.65
N ASN A 89 -8.51 -15.28 11.30
CA ASN A 89 -8.66 -16.58 11.97
C ASN A 89 -8.07 -17.73 11.14
N ASN A 90 -7.25 -17.44 10.13
CA ASN A 90 -6.59 -18.49 9.37
C ASN A 90 -5.66 -19.27 10.30
N GLN A 91 -5.67 -20.61 10.18
CA GLN A 91 -4.79 -21.50 10.95
C GLN A 91 -3.36 -21.52 10.40
N ASP A 92 -3.15 -20.94 9.21
CA ASP A 92 -1.83 -20.81 8.60
C ASP A 92 -0.95 -19.84 9.40
N ARG A 93 0.10 -20.39 10.03
CA ARG A 93 1.05 -19.61 10.84
C ARG A 93 2.04 -18.80 10.01
N ASP A 94 2.13 -19.08 8.71
CA ASP A 94 3.01 -18.39 7.77
C ASP A 94 2.37 -17.08 7.29
N ILE A 95 1.05 -16.94 7.39
CA ILE A 95 0.30 -15.71 7.10
C ILE A 95 -0.07 -15.02 8.41
N GLN A 96 0.52 -13.85 8.66
CA GLN A 96 0.38 -13.15 9.92
C GLN A 96 -0.36 -11.83 9.74
N ILE A 97 -1.60 -11.80 10.23
CA ILE A 97 -2.49 -10.64 10.13
C ILE A 97 -2.90 -10.16 11.51
N TYR A 98 -2.69 -8.87 11.77
CA TYR A 98 -3.00 -8.24 13.05
C TYR A 98 -3.78 -6.95 12.86
N GLU A 99 -4.80 -6.73 13.67
CA GLU A 99 -5.40 -5.40 13.78
C GLU A 99 -4.52 -4.52 14.69
N TYR A 100 -4.14 -5.09 15.84
CA TYR A 100 -3.18 -4.52 16.77
C TYR A 100 -2.06 -5.53 17.02
N LEU A 101 -0.81 -5.08 16.87
CA LEU A 101 0.34 -5.93 17.17
C LEU A 101 0.43 -6.20 18.68
N PRO A 102 0.83 -7.42 19.09
CA PRO A 102 1.10 -7.71 20.49
C PRO A 102 2.14 -6.75 21.09
N LYS A 103 2.04 -6.49 22.39
CA LYS A 103 2.98 -5.62 23.10
C LYS A 103 4.41 -6.14 22.94
N GLY A 104 5.33 -5.25 22.57
CA GLY A 104 6.74 -5.58 22.34
C GLY A 104 7.07 -6.09 20.93
N VAL A 105 6.06 -6.33 20.08
CA VAL A 105 6.28 -6.71 18.68
C VAL A 105 6.46 -5.46 17.81
N SER A 106 7.57 -5.40 17.08
CA SER A 106 7.89 -4.27 16.20
C SER A 106 7.36 -4.50 14.79
N TYR A 107 6.46 -3.63 14.33
CA TYR A 107 5.92 -3.62 12.95
C TYR A 107 7.03 -3.71 11.89
N LYS A 108 8.08 -2.87 12.01
CA LYS A 108 9.22 -2.87 11.08
C LYS A 108 9.96 -4.21 11.09
N SER A 109 10.11 -4.83 12.26
CA SER A 109 10.76 -6.14 12.39
C SER A 109 9.93 -7.23 11.69
N MET A 110 8.60 -7.21 11.84
CA MET A 110 7.70 -8.14 11.17
C MET A 110 7.81 -8.03 9.65
N MET A 111 7.70 -6.81 9.09
CA MET A 111 7.87 -6.60 7.64
C MET A 111 9.22 -7.10 7.13
N ARG A 112 10.31 -6.86 7.87
CA ARG A 112 11.68 -7.30 7.51
C ARG A 112 11.89 -8.81 7.55
N LYS A 113 11.06 -9.52 8.31
CA LYS A 113 11.04 -10.99 8.40
C LYS A 113 10.05 -11.64 7.44
N SER A 114 9.25 -10.84 6.72
CA SER A 114 8.17 -11.30 5.85
C SER A 114 8.59 -11.31 4.38
N LYS A 115 8.24 -12.35 3.63
CA LYS A 115 8.51 -12.42 2.18
C LYS A 115 7.59 -11.48 1.41
N PHE A 116 6.31 -11.49 1.76
CA PHE A 116 5.25 -10.70 1.16
C PHE A 116 4.61 -9.76 2.18
N CYS A 117 4.33 -8.53 1.79
CA CYS A 117 3.70 -7.53 2.64
C CYS A 117 2.39 -7.08 1.98
N LEU A 118 1.27 -7.47 2.59
CA LEU A 118 -0.04 -7.15 2.03
C LEU A 118 -0.28 -5.64 2.15
N CYS A 119 -0.73 -5.05 1.05
CA CYS A 119 -1.00 -3.63 0.89
C CYS A 119 -2.45 -3.41 0.44
N PRO A 120 -3.45 -3.78 1.26
CA PRO A 120 -4.85 -3.48 0.96
C PRO A 120 -5.13 -1.98 1.01
N SER A 121 -6.09 -1.51 0.21
CA SER A 121 -6.64 -0.16 0.38
C SER A 121 -7.26 -0.01 1.77
N GLY A 122 -7.23 1.22 2.30
CA GLY A 122 -8.06 1.59 3.44
C GLY A 122 -9.42 2.09 2.96
N TYR A 123 -9.91 3.19 3.56
CA TYR A 123 -10.92 4.03 2.90
C TYR A 123 -10.44 4.54 1.55
N GLU A 124 -9.15 4.83 1.46
CA GLU A 124 -8.49 5.34 0.26
C GLU A 124 -7.45 4.36 -0.30
N VAL A 125 -7.12 4.52 -1.58
CA VAL A 125 -6.08 3.71 -2.24
C VAL A 125 -4.68 4.15 -1.84
N GLY A 126 -4.49 5.41 -1.42
CA GLY A 126 -3.20 5.90 -0.93
C GLY A 126 -2.78 5.24 0.40
N SER A 127 -1.59 4.64 0.46
CA SER A 127 -1.02 4.14 1.73
C SER A 127 0.50 4.16 1.69
N PRO A 128 1.20 4.53 2.79
CA PRO A 128 2.66 4.48 2.85
C PRO A 128 3.21 3.05 2.75
N ARG A 129 2.36 2.04 2.95
CA ARG A 129 2.74 0.64 3.11
C ARG A 129 3.46 0.03 1.93
N ILE A 130 3.11 0.43 0.70
CA ILE A 130 3.80 -0.04 -0.51
C ILE A 130 5.28 0.39 -0.44
N VAL A 131 5.53 1.62 -0.01
CA VAL A 131 6.90 2.12 0.15
C VAL A 131 7.60 1.48 1.34
N GLU A 132 6.90 1.28 2.46
CA GLU A 132 7.44 0.57 3.62
C GLU A 132 7.84 -0.88 3.28
N ALA A 133 7.05 -1.57 2.46
CA ALA A 133 7.35 -2.92 1.98
C ALA A 133 8.65 -2.93 1.16
N ILE A 134 8.78 -2.02 0.20
CA ILE A 134 10.00 -1.86 -0.61
C ILE A 134 11.20 -1.56 0.30
N TYR A 135 11.08 -0.65 1.27
CA TYR A 135 12.17 -0.35 2.22
C TYR A 135 12.55 -1.55 3.08
N ALA A 136 11.58 -2.38 3.47
CA ALA A 136 11.81 -3.62 4.20
C ALA A 136 12.37 -4.76 3.33
N GLY A 137 12.55 -4.55 2.02
CA GLY A 137 12.87 -5.60 1.05
C GLY A 137 11.79 -6.69 0.95
N CYS A 138 10.58 -6.37 1.38
CA CYS A 138 9.42 -7.24 1.38
C CYS A 138 8.63 -7.03 0.08
N VAL A 139 8.25 -8.10 -0.62
CA VAL A 139 7.52 -7.98 -1.89
C VAL A 139 6.14 -7.39 -1.60
N PRO A 140 5.79 -6.20 -2.12
CA PRO A 140 4.47 -5.62 -1.92
C PRO A 140 3.41 -6.45 -2.66
N VAL A 141 2.36 -6.85 -1.93
CA VAL A 141 1.15 -7.47 -2.49
C VAL A 141 0.05 -6.41 -2.52
N ILE A 142 -0.21 -5.85 -3.69
CA ILE A 142 -1.14 -4.74 -3.89
C ILE A 142 -2.55 -5.30 -4.04
N ILE A 143 -3.42 -4.99 -3.08
CA ILE A 143 -4.83 -5.41 -3.04
C ILE A 143 -5.69 -4.16 -3.10
N LYS A 144 -5.79 -3.56 -4.29
CA LYS A 144 -6.41 -2.23 -4.50
C LYS A 144 -7.07 -2.16 -5.88
N ASP A 145 -8.28 -1.61 -5.92
CA ASP A 145 -8.96 -1.29 -7.18
C ASP A 145 -8.58 0.11 -7.67
N GLY A 146 -8.36 0.26 -8.98
CA GLY A 146 -8.08 1.55 -9.62
C GLY A 146 -6.79 2.26 -9.21
N TYR A 147 -5.99 1.68 -8.30
CA TYR A 147 -4.75 2.29 -7.83
C TYR A 147 -3.67 2.28 -8.91
N VAL A 148 -3.05 3.44 -9.13
CA VAL A 148 -1.88 3.61 -10.01
C VAL A 148 -0.64 3.75 -9.14
N PRO A 149 0.23 2.72 -9.07
CA PRO A 149 1.45 2.79 -8.27
C PRO A 149 2.40 3.93 -8.68
N PRO A 150 3.22 4.45 -7.77
CA PRO A 150 4.15 5.53 -8.07
C PRO A 150 5.17 5.11 -9.14
N PHE A 151 5.48 6.06 -10.04
CA PHE A 151 6.41 5.85 -11.15
C PHE A 151 6.01 4.69 -12.08
N SER A 152 4.72 4.41 -12.28
CA SER A 152 4.26 3.32 -13.16
C SER A 152 4.61 3.52 -14.65
N ASP A 153 4.99 4.74 -15.02
CA ASP A 153 5.52 5.13 -16.33
C ASP A 153 6.99 4.72 -16.53
N VAL A 154 7.73 4.47 -15.44
CA VAL A 154 9.16 4.11 -15.46
C VAL A 154 9.41 2.70 -14.90
N LEU A 155 8.72 2.34 -13.81
CA LEU A 155 8.91 1.08 -13.09
C LEU A 155 7.91 0.02 -13.58
N ASN A 156 8.43 -1.14 -13.97
CA ASN A 156 7.60 -2.31 -14.24
C ASN A 156 7.20 -3.00 -12.93
N TRP A 157 6.09 -2.57 -12.34
CA TRP A 157 5.58 -3.13 -11.08
C TRP A 157 5.37 -4.66 -11.11
N LYS A 158 5.15 -5.25 -12.29
CA LYS A 158 4.97 -6.70 -12.42
C LYS A 158 6.22 -7.52 -12.10
N THR A 159 7.41 -6.91 -12.07
CA THR A 159 8.67 -7.64 -11.81
C THR A 159 9.05 -7.71 -10.34
N PHE A 160 8.44 -6.88 -9.48
CA PHE A 160 8.82 -6.78 -8.06
C PHE A 160 7.64 -6.64 -7.11
N SER A 161 6.41 -6.77 -7.61
CA SER A 161 5.19 -6.77 -6.80
C SER A 161 4.23 -7.85 -7.27
N VAL A 162 3.31 -8.23 -6.40
CA VAL A 162 2.17 -9.07 -6.74
C VAL A 162 0.92 -8.20 -6.70
N LYS A 163 0.07 -8.28 -7.72
CA LYS A 163 -1.25 -7.65 -7.70
C LYS A 163 -2.29 -8.75 -7.48
N VAL A 164 -3.16 -8.57 -6.50
CA VAL A 164 -4.30 -9.46 -6.25
C VAL A 164 -5.57 -8.63 -6.43
N GLU A 165 -6.50 -9.12 -7.25
CA GLU A 165 -7.78 -8.45 -7.40
C GLU A 165 -8.61 -8.60 -6.13
N VAL A 166 -9.47 -7.61 -5.82
CA VAL A 166 -10.26 -7.65 -4.58
C VAL A 166 -11.17 -8.88 -4.51
N LYS A 167 -11.69 -9.31 -5.66
CA LYS A 167 -12.48 -10.54 -5.79
C LYS A 167 -11.67 -11.82 -5.59
N GLU A 168 -10.35 -11.77 -5.47
CA GLU A 168 -9.47 -12.93 -5.30
C GLU A 168 -8.90 -13.00 -3.88
N ILE A 169 -9.31 -12.11 -2.97
CA ILE A 169 -8.81 -12.08 -1.59
C ILE A 169 -9.04 -13.41 -0.86
N TYR A 170 -10.10 -14.15 -1.18
CA TYR A 170 -10.39 -15.46 -0.58
C TYR A 170 -9.47 -16.59 -1.10
N LEU A 171 -8.64 -16.33 -2.11
CA LEU A 171 -7.64 -17.27 -2.63
C LEU A 171 -6.27 -17.10 -1.97
N ILE A 172 -6.10 -16.06 -1.14
CA ILE A 172 -4.92 -15.85 -0.29
C ILE A 172 -5.02 -16.81 0.90
#